data_AF-A0A183P353-F1
#
_entry.id   AF-A0A183P353-F1
#
_cell.length_a   1.000
_cell.length_b   1.000
_cell.length_c   1.000
_cell.angle_alpha   90.00
_cell.angle_beta   90.00
_cell.angle_gamma   90.00
#
_symmetry.space_group_name_H-M   'P 1'
#
loop_
_entity.id
_entity.type
_entity.pdbx_description
1 polymer ?
#
loop_
_entity_poly.entity_id
_entity_poly.type
_entity_poly.pdbx_seq_one_letter_code
_entity_poly.pdbx_strand_id
1 'polypeptide(L)'
;MPFKLNTLNALSWCEFVKLANKSPDPSIRDIFAKHLMQIPGCTGPKITSIMEKYPTPCILMDAYDKQPTMSGKSNMLAQLKPADSNRCIGTALSQSIAFAFNTL
;
A
#
# COMPACT_ATOMS: atom_id res chain seq x y z
N MET A 1 -27.42 -27.33 46.24
CA MET A 1 -27.10 -25.93 45.86
C MET A 1 -26.77 -25.91 44.37
N PRO A 2 -27.50 -25.18 43.50
CA PRO A 2 -27.12 -25.10 42.09
C PRO A 2 -25.92 -24.14 41.96
N PHE A 3 -24.85 -24.60 41.32
CA PHE A 3 -23.74 -23.77 40.87
C PHE A 3 -24.28 -22.72 39.90
N LYS A 4 -24.22 -21.43 40.26
CA LYS A 4 -24.50 -20.32 39.33
C LYS A 4 -23.39 -20.28 38.28
N LEU A 5 -23.72 -20.64 37.06
CA LEU A 5 -22.84 -20.65 35.89
C LEU A 5 -22.65 -19.22 35.31
N ASN A 6 -22.45 -18.22 36.16
CA ASN A 6 -22.50 -16.79 35.77
C ASN A 6 -21.12 -16.10 35.69
N THR A 7 -20.03 -16.85 35.58
CA THR A 7 -18.69 -16.27 35.39
C THR A 7 -17.82 -17.13 34.48
N LEU A 8 -18.30 -17.43 33.27
CA LEU A 8 -17.40 -17.83 32.20
C LEU A 8 -17.05 -16.56 31.40
N ASN A 9 -15.97 -15.89 31.79
CA ASN A 9 -15.28 -14.90 30.95
C ASN A 9 -14.57 -15.64 29.80
N ALA A 10 -15.32 -16.37 28.99
CA ALA A 10 -14.81 -17.17 27.88
C ALA A 10 -15.32 -16.60 26.56
N LEU A 11 -14.42 -16.50 25.59
CA LEU A 11 -14.80 -16.20 24.21
C LEU A 11 -15.52 -17.39 23.61
N SER A 12 -16.44 -17.14 22.69
CA SER A 12 -16.95 -18.20 21.82
C SER A 12 -15.81 -18.78 20.97
N TRP A 13 -15.95 -20.03 20.54
CA TRP A 13 -14.99 -20.65 19.61
C TRP A 13 -14.76 -19.79 18.36
N CYS A 14 -15.82 -19.19 17.83
CA CYS A 14 -15.74 -18.31 16.66
C CYS A 14 -14.92 -17.04 16.93
N GLU A 15 -15.07 -16.41 18.10
CA GLU A 15 -14.28 -15.22 18.48
C GLU A 15 -12.82 -15.58 18.73
N PHE A 16 -12.58 -16.71 19.40
CA PHE A 16 -11.23 -17.24 19.58
C PHE A 16 -10.55 -17.49 18.23
N VAL A 17 -11.20 -18.17 17.30
CA VAL A 17 -10.65 -18.44 15.96
C VAL A 17 -10.38 -17.14 15.19
N LYS A 18 -11.27 -16.14 15.28
CA LYS A 18 -11.05 -14.83 14.67
C LYS A 18 -9.83 -14.11 15.22
N LEU A 19 -9.63 -14.13 16.55
CA LEU A 19 -8.48 -13.50 17.20
C LEU A 19 -7.17 -14.29 17.00
N ALA A 20 -7.27 -15.62 16.93
CA ALA A 20 -6.14 -16.51 16.65
C ALA A 20 -5.68 -16.41 15.19
N ASN A 21 -6.47 -15.80 14.30
CA ASN A 21 -6.04 -15.54 12.93
C ASN A 21 -4.93 -14.46 12.93
N LYS A 22 -3.68 -14.93 12.84
CA LYS A 22 -2.48 -14.08 12.75
C LYS A 22 -2.27 -13.46 11.37
N SER A 23 -3.12 -13.80 10.40
CA SER A 23 -3.08 -13.30 9.03
C SER A 23 -4.42 -12.64 8.71
N PRO A 24 -4.67 -11.43 9.24
CA PRO A 24 -5.86 -10.67 8.87
C PRO A 24 -5.87 -10.41 7.37
N ASP A 25 -7.07 -10.24 6.81
CA ASP A 25 -7.22 -9.92 5.40
C ASP A 25 -6.48 -8.62 5.07
N PRO A 26 -5.63 -8.61 4.04
CA PRO A 26 -4.86 -7.42 3.69
C PRO A 26 -5.79 -6.31 3.24
N SER A 27 -5.56 -5.10 3.72
CA SER A 27 -6.26 -3.92 3.23
C SER A 27 -5.90 -3.63 1.78
N ILE A 28 -6.71 -2.81 1.09
CA ILE A 28 -6.38 -2.30 -0.26
C ILE A 28 -5.00 -1.64 -0.27
N ARG A 29 -4.66 -0.95 0.82
CA ARG A 29 -3.36 -0.29 1.01
C ARG A 29 -2.22 -1.33 1.04
N ASP A 30 -2.41 -2.45 1.74
CA ASP A 30 -1.42 -3.53 1.83
C ASP A 30 -1.22 -4.23 0.48
N ILE A 31 -2.31 -4.49 -0.23
CA ILE A 31 -2.28 -5.08 -1.57
C ILE A 31 -1.56 -4.15 -2.55
N PHE A 32 -1.86 -2.84 -2.48
CA PHE A 32 -1.20 -1.85 -3.32
C PHE A 32 0.31 -1.75 -3.06
N ALA A 33 0.74 -1.78 -1.79
CA ALA A 33 2.16 -1.87 -1.43
C ALA A 33 2.83 -3.08 -2.09
N LYS A 34 2.17 -4.25 -2.02
CA LYS A 34 2.66 -5.49 -2.63
C LYS A 34 2.76 -5.40 -4.16
N HIS A 35 1.83 -4.71 -4.82
CA HIS A 35 1.91 -4.44 -6.26
C HIS A 35 3.13 -3.57 -6.59
N LEU A 36 3.37 -2.50 -5.84
CA LEU A 36 4.55 -1.65 -6.03
C LEU A 36 5.85 -2.43 -5.81
N MET A 37 5.91 -3.35 -4.84
CA MET A 37 7.07 -4.21 -4.59
C MET A 37 7.44 -5.10 -5.78
N GLN A 38 6.50 -5.42 -6.68
CA GLN A 38 6.81 -6.22 -7.87
C GLN A 38 7.62 -5.44 -8.91
N ILE A 39 7.64 -4.10 -8.83
CA ILE A 39 8.40 -3.25 -9.76
C ILE A 39 9.87 -3.21 -9.31
N PRO A 40 10.82 -3.63 -10.17
CA PRO A 40 12.24 -3.61 -9.81
C PRO A 40 12.70 -2.22 -9.35
N GLY A 41 13.32 -2.16 -8.16
CA GLY A 41 13.83 -0.91 -7.58
C GLY A 41 12.87 -0.18 -6.63
N CYS A 42 11.62 -0.64 -6.49
CA CYS A 42 10.69 -0.22 -5.45
C CYS A 42 11.06 -0.85 -4.09
N THR A 43 11.81 -0.11 -3.28
CA THR A 43 12.16 -0.51 -1.91
C THR A 43 11.12 0.00 -0.91
N GLY A 44 11.07 -0.60 0.28
CA GLY A 44 10.14 -0.22 1.36
C GLY A 44 10.01 1.31 1.57
N PRO A 45 11.11 2.05 1.79
CA PRO A 45 11.04 3.50 1.97
C PRO A 45 10.46 4.29 0.78
N LYS A 46 10.74 3.84 -0.46
CA LYS A 46 10.18 4.47 -1.68
C LYS A 46 8.70 4.16 -1.82
N ILE A 47 8.28 2.95 -1.47
CA ILE A 47 6.88 2.55 -1.48
C ILE A 47 6.11 3.36 -0.44
N THR A 48 6.64 3.48 0.77
CA THR A 48 6.02 4.29 1.84
C THR A 48 5.80 5.73 1.38
N SER A 49 6.79 6.39 0.77
CA SER A 49 6.61 7.77 0.31
C SER A 49 5.60 7.91 -0.84
N ILE A 50 5.52 6.94 -1.75
CA ILE A 50 4.45 6.87 -2.75
C ILE A 50 3.10 6.75 -2.05
N MET A 51 2.97 5.85 -1.08
CA MET A 51 1.72 5.54 -0.38
C MET A 51 1.27 6.62 0.60
N GLU A 52 2.17 7.49 1.06
CA GLU A 52 1.84 8.69 1.81
C GLU A 52 1.07 9.68 0.93
N LYS A 53 1.49 9.83 -0.33
CA LYS A 53 0.85 10.76 -1.28
C LYS A 53 -0.33 10.15 -2.03
N TYR A 54 -0.24 8.87 -2.36
CA TYR A 54 -1.21 8.13 -3.16
C TYR A 54 -1.53 6.82 -2.42
N PRO A 55 -2.47 6.80 -1.47
CA PRO A 55 -2.67 5.66 -0.57
C PRO A 55 -3.32 4.45 -1.25
N THR A 56 -3.90 4.62 -2.44
CA THR A 56 -4.55 3.57 -3.23
C THR A 56 -4.17 3.66 -4.70
N PRO A 57 -4.31 2.57 -5.49
CA PRO A 57 -4.04 2.59 -6.92
C PRO A 57 -4.89 3.62 -7.66
N CYS A 58 -6.18 3.74 -7.31
CA CYS A 58 -7.09 4.68 -7.98
C CYS A 58 -6.61 6.13 -7.84
N ILE A 59 -6.19 6.54 -6.64
CA ILE A 59 -5.70 7.91 -6.43
C ILE A 59 -4.40 8.16 -7.22
N LEU A 60 -3.53 7.15 -7.36
CA LEU A 60 -2.34 7.26 -8.21
C LEU A 60 -2.71 7.38 -9.70
N MET A 61 -3.65 6.57 -10.17
CA MET A 61 -4.12 6.61 -11.57
C MET A 61 -4.82 7.94 -11.88
N ASP A 62 -5.69 8.43 -11.01
CA ASP A 62 -6.32 9.74 -11.13
C ASP A 62 -5.28 10.88 -11.20
N ALA A 63 -4.19 10.76 -10.45
CA ALA A 63 -3.10 11.73 -10.50
C ALA A 63 -2.34 11.67 -11.83
N TYR A 64 -2.16 10.47 -12.40
CA TYR A 64 -1.60 10.31 -13.74
C TYR A 64 -2.51 10.89 -14.81
N ASP A 65 -3.83 10.67 -14.73
CA ASP A 65 -4.79 11.18 -15.72
C ASP A 65 -4.88 12.71 -15.75
N LYS A 66 -4.57 13.36 -14.63
CA LYS A 66 -4.44 14.83 -14.54
C LYS A 66 -3.16 15.36 -15.18
N GLN A 67 -2.18 14.52 -15.53
CA GLN A 67 -0.97 14.97 -16.21
C GLN A 67 -1.22 15.17 -17.71
N PRO A 68 -0.99 16.37 -18.27
CA PRO A 68 -1.34 16.69 -19.65
C PRO A 68 -0.40 16.05 -20.69
N THR A 69 0.77 15.57 -20.27
CA THR A 69 1.79 15.02 -21.18
C THR A 69 2.33 13.70 -20.67
N MET A 70 2.76 12.84 -21.60
CA MET A 70 3.44 11.57 -21.26
C MET A 70 4.74 11.81 -20.49
N SER A 71 5.44 12.92 -20.75
CA SER A 71 6.61 13.32 -19.97
C SER A 71 6.25 13.70 -18.53
N GLY A 72 5.13 14.41 -18.32
CA GLY A 72 4.58 14.70 -17.00
C GLY A 72 4.26 13.43 -16.21
N LYS A 73 3.55 12.47 -16.83
CA LYS A 73 3.31 11.15 -16.25
C LYS A 73 4.62 10.46 -15.86
N SER A 74 5.57 10.40 -16.80
CA SER A 74 6.85 9.71 -16.63
C SER A 74 7.71 10.27 -15.48
N ASN A 75 7.61 11.56 -15.19
CA ASN A 75 8.42 12.24 -14.18
C ASN A 75 7.65 12.59 -12.89
N MET A 76 6.36 12.27 -12.80
CA MET A 76 5.47 12.67 -11.70
C MET A 76 5.99 12.24 -10.31
N LEU A 77 6.66 11.09 -10.22
CA LEU A 77 7.19 10.55 -8.97
C LEU A 77 8.70 10.79 -8.78
N ALA A 78 9.39 11.31 -9.80
CA ALA A 78 10.86 11.33 -9.84
C ALA A 78 11.47 12.14 -8.69
N GLN A 79 10.80 13.23 -8.27
CA GLN A 79 11.25 14.13 -7.20
C GLN A 79 10.73 13.76 -5.81
N LEU A 80 9.94 12.69 -5.69
CA LEU A 80 9.45 12.24 -4.39
C LEU A 80 10.62 11.71 -3.55
N LYS A 81 10.68 12.12 -2.29
CA LYS A 81 11.74 11.74 -1.35
C LYS A 81 11.18 10.82 -0.26
N PRO A 82 11.75 9.62 -0.06
CA PRO A 82 11.51 8.82 1.14
C PRO A 82 11.85 9.60 2.41
N ALA A 83 11.07 9.44 3.49
CA ALA A 83 11.33 10.10 4.76
C ALA A 83 12.75 9.82 5.30
N ASP A 84 13.23 8.59 5.12
CA ASP A 84 14.53 8.14 5.62
C ASP A 84 15.67 8.33 4.60
N SER A 85 15.45 9.10 3.51
CA SER A 85 16.48 9.28 2.48
C SER A 85 16.48 10.67 1.85
N ASN A 86 17.67 11.24 1.72
CA ASN A 86 17.89 12.46 0.92
C ASN A 86 17.82 12.22 -0.60
N ARG A 87 17.78 10.95 -1.05
CA ARG A 87 17.73 10.60 -2.47
C ARG A 87 16.28 10.52 -2.93
N CYS A 88 15.96 11.19 -4.04
CA CYS A 88 14.66 11.06 -4.68
C CYS A 88 14.49 9.65 -5.30
N ILE A 89 13.25 9.28 -5.61
CA ILE A 89 12.90 8.04 -6.33
C ILE A 89 13.65 7.93 -7.66
N GLY A 90 13.83 9.05 -8.35
CA GLY A 90 14.54 9.14 -9.63
C GLY A 90 13.65 8.90 -10.84
N THR A 91 14.11 9.39 -11.99
CA THR A 91 13.35 9.38 -13.26
C THR A 91 13.11 7.98 -13.80
N ALA A 92 14.13 7.10 -13.76
CA ALA A 92 14.01 5.74 -14.25
C ALA A 92 12.90 4.94 -13.53
N LEU A 93 12.86 5.01 -12.19
CA LEU A 93 11.83 4.32 -11.43
C LEU A 93 10.46 4.97 -11.59
N SER A 94 10.39 6.30 -11.65
CA SER A 94 9.16 7.02 -11.96
C SER A 94 8.56 6.60 -13.31
N GLN A 95 9.41 6.40 -14.32
CA GLN A 95 9.00 5.90 -15.64
C GLN A 95 8.48 4.47 -15.58
N SER A 96 9.17 3.57 -14.87
CA SER A 96 8.72 2.17 -14.71
C SER A 96 7.36 2.08 -14.03
N ILE A 97 7.11 2.91 -13.00
CA ILE A 97 5.81 2.95 -12.33
C ILE A 97 4.76 3.57 -13.26
N ALA A 98 5.08 4.67 -13.95
CA ALA A 98 4.16 5.29 -14.89
C ALA A 98 3.75 4.30 -16.00
N PHE A 99 4.69 3.52 -16.52
CA PHE A 99 4.41 2.44 -17.47
C PHE A 99 3.44 1.43 -16.85
N ALA A 100 3.77 0.85 -15.69
CA ALA A 100 2.97 -0.19 -15.04
C ALA A 100 1.50 0.20 -14.76
N PHE A 101 1.22 1.48 -14.50
CA PHE A 101 -0.13 1.98 -14.19
C PHE A 101 -0.84 2.70 -15.34
N ASN A 102 -0.20 2.89 -16.50
CA ASN A 102 -0.81 3.55 -17.66
C ASN A 102 -0.80 2.68 -18.93
N THR A 103 -0.24 1.46 -18.89
CA THR A 103 -0.35 0.51 -20.00
C THR A 103 -1.49 -0.46 -19.75
N LEU A 104 -2.58 -0.25 -20.51
CA LEU A 104 -3.84 -1.01 -20.57
C LEU A 104 -4.80 -0.81 -19.38
#